data_AF-A0A378W0E9-F1
#
_entry.id   AF-A0A378W0E9-F1
#
_cell.length_a   1.000
_cell.length_b   1.000
_cell.length_c   1.000
_cell.angle_alpha   90.00
_cell.angle_beta   90.00
_cell.angle_gamma   90.00
#
_symmetry.space_group_name_H-M   'P 1'
#
loop_
_entity.id
_entity.type
_entity.pdbx_description
1 polymer ?
#
loop_
_entity_poly.entity_id
_entity_poly.type
_entity_poly.pdbx_seq_one_letter_code
_entity_poly.pdbx_strand_id
1 'polypeptide(L)' 'MDAVIYLRDMGDYAEMNGVWDAWVAAGRTPARACVEARLARPEWRVEIKITAVKRDAATA' A
#
# COMPACT_ATOMS: atom_id res chain seq x y z
N MET A 1 -5.39 -6.98 -8.62
CA MET A 1 -4.60 -6.76 -7.40
C MET A 1 -5.03 -5.45 -6.77
N ASP A 2 -5.10 -5.39 -5.45
CA ASP A 2 -5.45 -4.18 -4.68
C ASP A 2 -4.49 -3.97 -3.51
N ALA A 3 -4.36 -2.70 -3.11
CA ALA A 3 -3.66 -2.27 -1.92
C ALA A 3 -4.57 -1.35 -1.09
N VAL A 4 -4.65 -1.61 0.22
CA VAL A 4 -5.27 -0.69 1.18
C VAL A 4 -4.19 -0.24 2.14
N ILE A 5 -3.95 1.07 2.18
CA ILE A 5 -2.98 1.72 3.06
C ILE A 5 -3.75 2.31 4.24
N TYR A 6 -3.33 1.94 5.44
CA TYR A 6 -3.81 2.49 6.69
C TYR A 6 -2.70 3.35 7.29
N LEU A 7 -2.91 4.66 7.33
CA LEU A 7 -2.02 5.59 8.05
C LEU A 7 -2.51 5.78 9.47
N ARG A 8 -1.57 5.92 10.41
CA ARG A 8 -1.91 6.29 11.80
C ARG A 8 -2.40 7.73 11.89
N ASP A 9 -1.84 8.62 11.08
CA ASP A 9 -2.12 10.06 11.04
C ASP A 9 -2.11 10.52 9.58
N MET A 10 -3.15 11.21 9.13
CA MET A 10 -3.26 11.69 7.75
C MET A 10 -2.26 12.80 7.41
N GLY A 11 -1.57 13.38 8.39
CA GLY A 11 -0.42 14.27 8.20
C GLY A 11 0.75 13.59 7.48
N ASP A 12 0.89 12.28 7.61
CA ASP A 12 1.93 11.48 6.91
C ASP A 12 1.57 11.19 5.44
N TYR A 13 0.40 11.65 4.93
CA TYR A 13 -0.11 11.28 3.61
C TYR A 13 0.82 11.68 2.45
N ALA A 14 1.41 12.87 2.51
CA ALA A 14 2.32 13.35 1.47
C ALA A 14 3.61 12.50 1.42
N GLU A 15 4.19 12.20 2.58
CA GLU A 15 5.39 11.36 2.69
C GLU A 15 5.12 9.93 2.18
N MET A 16 3.99 9.34 2.59
CA MET A 16 3.59 8.01 2.14
C MET A 16 3.39 7.96 0.62
N ASN A 17 2.78 8.98 0.01
CA ASN A 17 2.64 9.04 -1.45
C ASN A 17 4.00 9.17 -2.15
N GLY A 18 4.93 9.96 -1.61
CA GLY A 18 6.27 10.08 -2.17
C GLY A 18 7.01 8.74 -2.22
N VAL A 19 6.95 7.97 -1.14
CA VAL A 19 7.55 6.62 -1.10
C VAL A 19 6.81 5.64 -2.01
N TRP A 20 5.48 5.69 -2.03
CA TRP A 20 4.65 4.83 -2.88
C TRP A 20 4.94 5.03 -4.38
N ASP A 21 4.96 6.29 -4.83
CA ASP A 21 5.15 6.64 -6.24
C ASP A 21 6.56 6.24 -6.73
N ALA A 22 7.57 6.34 -5.86
CA ALA A 22 8.92 5.89 -6.17
C ALA A 22 9.05 4.36 -6.25
N TRP A 23 8.23 3.62 -5.50
CA TRP A 23 8.29 2.15 -5.41
C TRP A 23 7.45 1.46 -6.49
N VAL A 24 6.30 2.01 -6.85
CA VAL A 24 5.32 1.32 -7.69
C VAL A 24 5.76 1.23 -9.16
N ALA A 25 5.53 0.08 -9.79
CA ALA A 25 5.87 -0.11 -11.20
C ALA A 25 4.92 0.65 -12.13
N ALA A 26 5.46 1.54 -12.95
CA ALA A 26 4.70 2.28 -13.95
C ALA A 26 3.93 1.33 -14.90
N GLY A 27 2.67 1.64 -15.18
CA GLY A 27 1.78 0.81 -16.00
C GLY A 27 1.31 -0.49 -15.34
N ARG A 28 1.75 -0.79 -14.11
CA ARG A 28 1.34 -1.94 -13.30
C ARG A 28 1.02 -1.53 -11.86
N THR A 29 0.43 -0.35 -11.70
CA THR A 29 -0.03 0.16 -10.41
C THR A 29 -1.27 -0.62 -9.95
N PRO A 30 -1.33 -1.09 -8.69
CA PRO A 30 -2.54 -1.72 -8.17
C PRO A 30 -3.65 -0.68 -7.96
N ALA A 31 -4.91 -1.11 -7.95
CA ALA A 31 -5.97 -0.29 -7.38
C ALA A 31 -5.63 0.00 -5.91
N ARG A 32 -5.80 1.25 -5.46
CA ARG A 32 -5.34 1.70 -4.15
C ARG A 32 -6.40 2.51 -3.41
N ALA A 33 -6.57 2.22 -2.13
CA ALA A 33 -7.26 3.09 -1.16
C ALA A 33 -6.29 3.48 -0.04
N CYS A 34 -6.41 4.69 0.48
CA CYS A 34 -5.61 5.17 1.61
C CYS A 34 -6.52 5.89 2.60
N VAL A 35 -6.50 5.47 3.86
CA VAL A 35 -7.36 6.01 4.92
C VAL A 35 -6.57 6.11 6.24
N GLU A 36 -7.05 6.93 7.16
CA GLU A 36 -6.56 6.95 8.53
C GLU A 36 -7.22 5.83 9.37
N ALA A 37 -6.44 5.14 10.21
CA ALA A 37 -6.95 4.11 11.12
C ALA A 37 -6.05 3.91 12.35
N ARG A 38 -6.63 3.37 13.43
CA ARG A 38 -5.85 2.88 14.58
C ARG A 38 -5.15 1.57 14.21
N LEU A 39 -3.82 1.54 14.30
CA LEU A 39 -3.00 0.37 13.99
C LEU A 39 -2.72 -0.50 15.23
N ALA A 40 -2.33 -1.75 15.01
CA ALA A 40 -2.13 -2.74 16.08
C ALA A 40 -1.06 -2.35 17.10
N ARG A 41 0.01 -1.66 16.68
CA ARG A 41 1.05 -1.15 17.59
C ARG A 41 1.16 0.38 17.52
N PRO A 42 1.25 1.07 18.68
CA PRO A 42 1.25 2.53 18.75
C PRO A 42 2.40 3.20 17.99
N GLU A 43 3.53 2.53 17.84
CA GLU A 43 4.71 3.04 17.15
C GLU A 43 4.67 2.92 15.61
N TRP A 44 3.72 2.16 15.04
CA TRP A 44 3.60 2.02 13.59
C TRP A 44 2.98 3.27 12.97
N ARG A 45 3.59 3.78 11.89
CA ARG A 45 3.04 4.90 11.11
C ARG A 45 2.12 4.48 9.97
N VAL A 46 2.35 3.29 9.43
CA VAL A 46 1.62 2.75 8.28
C VAL A 46 1.44 1.23 8.38
N GLU A 47 0.31 0.73 7.91
CA GLU A 47 0.06 -0.69 7.63
C GLU A 47 -0.52 -0.83 6.21
N ILE A 48 -0.13 -1.88 5.48
CA ILE A 48 -0.56 -2.08 4.09
C ILE A 48 -1.09 -3.50 3.90
N LYS A 49 -2.39 -3.62 3.59
CA LYS A 49 -3.00 -4.88 3.12
C LYS A 49 -2.84 -4.98 1.61
N ILE A 50 -2.36 -6.12 1.14
CA ILE A 50 -2.21 -6.42 -0.29
C ILE A 50 -3.03 -7.65 -0.67
N THR A 51 -3.80 -7.54 -1.76
CA THR A 51 -4.31 -8.70 -2.49
C THR A 51 -3.57 -8.80 -3.82
N ALA A 52 -2.82 -9.88 -4.02
CA ALA A 52 -2.05 -10.11 -5.23
C ALA A 52 -2.43 -11.43 -5.91
N VAL A 53 -2.04 -11.56 -7.18
CA VAL A 53 -2.15 -12.82 -7.91
C VAL A 53 -0.80 -13.53 -7.85
N LYS A 54 -0.81 -14.84 -7.59
CA LYS A 54 0.37 -15.68 -7.78
C LYS A 54 0.40 -16.10 -9.25
N ARG A 55 1.50 -15.81 -9.95
CA ARG A 55 1.68 -16.30 -11.32
C ARG A 55 1.85 -17.82 -11.27
N ASP A 56 1.06 -18.55 -12.06
CA ASP A 56 1.30 -19.98 -12.25
C ASP A 56 2.50 -20.18 -13.18
N ALA A 57 3.41 -21.07 -12.78
CA ALA A 57 4.64 -21.36 -13.52
C ALA A 57 4.37 -22.09 -14.86
N ALA A 58 3.17 -22.61 -15.07
CA ALA A 58 2.79 -23.41 -16.24
C ALA A 58 2.34 -22.59 -17.46
N THR A 59 2.20 -21.26 -17.34
CA THR A 59 1.73 -20.35 -18.41
C THR A 59 2.65 -19.13 -18.58
N ALA A 60 3.93 -19.30 -18.26
CA ALA A 60 4.96 -18.29 -18.45
C ALA A 60 5.62 -18.39 -19.84
#